data_AF-A0A7S2LF38-F1
#
_entry.id   AF-A0A7S2LF38-F1
#
_cell.length_a   1.000
_cell.length_b   1.000
_cell.length_c   1.000
_cell.angle_alpha   90.00
_cell.angle_beta   90.00
_cell.angle_gamma   90.00
#
_symmetry.space_group_name_H-M   'P 1'
#
loop_
_entity.id
_entity.type
_entity.pdbx_description
1 polymer ?
#
loop_
_entity_poly.entity_id
_entity_poly.type
_entity_poly.pdbx_seq_one_letter_code
_entity_poly.pdbx_strand_id
1 'polypeptide(L)'
;GGEAALVRKSFESHWGIWRCSDWSVFTDNPLPPVPSTVIGAFNSKRAPWGSWFNTRVFLRAWSHIASEGKWARQAWTIKADADTVFFPDRVISHVQGLAPADKVFVKVGNMLLGGIEVFAHGAVQEIVQRREAVCIWGIDVTGEDGFINHCLEMLGAHPHVDSMIMRSDSNPWACNDGAYAAFHPMKDVGAMAACEAHAR
;
A
#
# COMPACT_ATOMS: atom_id res chain seq x y z
N GLY A 1 -1.12 -11.89 -14.40
CA GLY A 1 0.01 -12.42 -15.19
C GLY A 1 1.33 -11.92 -14.64
N GLY A 2 1.65 -10.64 -14.82
CA GLY A 2 2.92 -10.03 -14.39
C GLY A 2 3.08 -9.88 -12.87
N GLU A 3 2.10 -9.29 -12.18
CA GLU A 3 2.20 -8.99 -10.74
C GLU A 3 2.39 -10.24 -9.86
N ALA A 4 1.77 -11.36 -10.21
CA ALA A 4 1.99 -12.63 -9.53
C ALA A 4 3.45 -13.12 -9.60
N ALA A 5 4.17 -12.79 -10.68
CA ALA A 5 5.60 -13.10 -10.79
C ALA A 5 6.45 -12.16 -9.92
N LEU A 6 6.08 -10.88 -9.85
CA LEU A 6 6.71 -9.89 -8.97
C LEU A 6 6.60 -10.30 -7.50
N VAL A 7 5.38 -10.63 -7.05
CA VAL A 7 5.13 -11.07 -5.66
C VAL A 7 5.93 -12.32 -5.31
N ARG A 8 5.97 -13.33 -6.20
CA ARG A 8 6.78 -14.53 -5.98
C ARG A 8 8.27 -14.21 -5.89
N LYS A 9 8.78 -13.40 -6.81
CA LYS A 9 10.20 -13.04 -6.82
C LYS A 9 10.60 -12.29 -5.55
N SER A 10 9.76 -11.35 -5.12
CA SER A 10 10.01 -10.55 -3.93
C SER A 10 9.91 -11.38 -2.64
N PHE A 11 9.01 -12.37 -2.60
CA PHE A 11 8.98 -13.36 -1.52
C PHE A 11 10.27 -14.18 -1.45
N GLU A 12 10.71 -14.75 -2.58
CA GLU A 12 11.96 -15.53 -2.67
C GLU A 12 13.20 -14.72 -2.26
N SER A 13 13.18 -13.41 -2.50
CA SER A 13 14.34 -12.52 -2.31
C SER A 13 14.26 -11.69 -1.02
N HIS A 14 13.22 -11.87 -0.21
CA HIS A 14 12.96 -11.07 1.00
C HIS A 14 12.98 -9.54 0.75
N TRP A 15 12.21 -9.08 -0.23
CA TRP A 15 12.08 -7.66 -0.60
C TRP A 15 10.84 -7.00 0.03
N GLY A 16 10.64 -5.69 -0.14
CA GLY A 16 9.40 -4.98 0.26
C GLY A 16 8.76 -5.40 1.60
N ILE A 17 7.49 -5.85 1.58
CA ILE A 17 6.71 -6.23 2.77
C ILE A 17 7.34 -7.37 3.57
N TRP A 18 8.17 -8.21 2.94
CA TRP A 18 8.83 -9.34 3.61
C TRP A 18 10.00 -8.91 4.51
N ARG A 19 10.35 -7.62 4.49
CA ARG A 19 11.27 -6.98 5.43
C ARG A 19 10.53 -6.29 6.61
N CYS A 20 9.19 -6.23 6.59
CA CYS A 20 8.39 -5.71 7.71
C CYS A 20 8.35 -6.71 8.87
N SER A 21 8.01 -6.23 10.07
CA SER A 21 7.80 -7.05 11.28
C SER A 21 6.68 -8.08 11.12
N ASP A 22 5.70 -7.78 10.27
CA ASP A 22 4.55 -8.62 9.96
C ASP A 22 3.98 -8.22 8.60
N TRP A 23 3.24 -9.12 7.96
CA TRP A 23 2.73 -8.90 6.61
C TRP A 23 1.50 -9.76 6.32
N SER A 24 0.73 -9.30 5.34
CA SER A 24 -0.41 -10.01 4.76
C SER A 24 -0.40 -9.84 3.25
N VAL A 25 -0.66 -10.91 2.51
CA VAL A 25 -0.76 -10.90 1.05
C VAL A 25 -2.18 -11.31 0.66
N PHE A 26 -2.87 -10.48 -0.09
CA PHE A 26 -4.22 -10.74 -0.56
C PHE A 26 -4.24 -11.06 -2.05
N THR A 27 -4.92 -12.13 -2.44
CA THR A 27 -4.94 -12.62 -3.82
C THR A 27 -6.35 -12.98 -4.28
N ASP A 28 -6.55 -13.06 -5.60
CA ASP A 28 -7.78 -13.58 -6.21
C ASP A 28 -7.79 -15.11 -6.29
N ASN A 29 -6.61 -15.71 -6.41
CA ASN A 29 -6.37 -17.15 -6.48
C ASN A 29 -5.18 -17.55 -5.59
N PRO A 30 -5.04 -18.83 -5.20
CA PRO A 30 -3.86 -19.31 -4.49
C PRO A 30 -2.56 -18.96 -5.22
N LEU A 31 -1.56 -18.48 -4.49
CA LEU A 31 -0.28 -18.02 -5.05
C LEU A 31 0.92 -18.77 -4.47
N PRO A 32 1.02 -20.11 -4.62
CA PRO A 32 2.18 -20.84 -4.12
C PRO A 32 3.48 -20.36 -4.80
N PRO A 33 4.62 -20.33 -4.06
CA PRO A 33 4.78 -20.74 -2.66
C PRO A 33 4.47 -19.64 -1.61
N VAL A 34 3.96 -18.48 -2.03
CA VAL A 34 3.70 -17.33 -1.14
C VAL A 34 2.50 -17.62 -0.25
N PRO A 35 2.62 -17.53 1.09
CA PRO A 35 1.45 -17.60 1.95
C PRO A 35 0.54 -16.39 1.68
N SER A 36 -0.69 -16.64 1.27
CA SER A 36 -1.65 -15.59 0.91
C SER A 36 -3.07 -15.93 1.35
N THR A 37 -3.88 -14.89 1.51
CA THR A 37 -5.32 -14.97 1.78
C THR A 37 -6.07 -14.71 0.48
N VAL A 38 -6.85 -15.69 0.03
CA VAL A 38 -7.73 -15.52 -1.14
C VAL A 38 -8.96 -14.72 -0.73
N ILE A 39 -9.13 -13.53 -1.30
CA ILE A 39 -10.24 -12.61 -0.98
C ILE A 39 -11.28 -12.54 -2.11
N GLY A 40 -11.25 -13.50 -3.03
CA GLY A 40 -12.13 -13.58 -4.20
C GLY A 40 -11.68 -12.72 -5.37
N ALA A 41 -12.42 -12.82 -6.49
CA ALA A 41 -11.99 -12.28 -7.79
C ALA A 41 -11.71 -10.76 -7.77
N PHE A 42 -10.62 -10.34 -8.44
CA PHE A 42 -10.21 -8.94 -8.56
C PHE A 42 -10.91 -8.19 -9.71
N ASN A 43 -12.03 -8.72 -10.20
CA ASN A 43 -12.81 -8.15 -11.30
C ASN A 43 -13.21 -6.70 -10.98
N SER A 44 -12.64 -5.76 -11.75
CA SER A 44 -12.85 -4.32 -11.58
C SER A 44 -13.06 -3.68 -12.94
N LYS A 45 -13.97 -2.72 -13.05
CA LYS A 45 -14.17 -1.97 -14.29
C LYS A 45 -13.03 -0.96 -14.45
N ARG A 46 -12.50 -0.84 -15.66
CA ARG A 46 -11.55 0.23 -15.96
C ARG A 46 -12.30 1.56 -16.08
N ALA A 47 -11.81 2.58 -15.39
CA ALA A 47 -12.37 3.92 -15.48
C ALA A 47 -11.98 4.59 -16.81
N PRO A 48 -12.79 5.54 -17.33
CA PRO A 48 -12.50 6.24 -18.58
C PRO A 48 -11.13 6.96 -18.60
N TRP A 49 -10.64 7.39 -17.45
CA TRP A 49 -9.33 8.05 -17.28
C TRP A 49 -8.16 7.08 -17.08
N GLY A 50 -8.37 5.77 -17.27
CA GLY A 50 -7.31 4.77 -17.31
C GLY A 50 -7.02 4.03 -15.99
N SER A 51 -7.62 4.46 -14.87
CA SER A 51 -7.55 3.79 -13.56
C SER A 51 -8.62 2.67 -13.43
N TRP A 52 -8.82 2.12 -12.23
CA TRP A 52 -9.74 1.01 -11.95
C TRP A 52 -10.76 1.36 -10.86
N PHE A 53 -11.99 0.89 -11.01
CA PHE A 53 -13.00 0.87 -9.94
C PHE A 53 -12.84 -0.40 -9.10
N ASN A 54 -11.72 -0.50 -8.39
CA ASN A 54 -11.28 -1.65 -7.61
C ASN A 54 -11.61 -1.54 -6.11
N THR A 55 -12.23 -0.44 -5.65
CA THR A 55 -12.56 -0.17 -4.24
C THR A 55 -13.17 -1.39 -3.51
N ARG A 56 -14.08 -2.12 -4.16
CA ARG A 56 -14.71 -3.31 -3.55
C ARG A 56 -13.76 -4.46 -3.27
N VAL A 57 -12.69 -4.59 -4.05
CA VAL A 57 -11.61 -5.57 -3.78
C VAL A 57 -10.89 -5.19 -2.50
N PHE A 58 -10.52 -3.92 -2.36
CA PHE A 58 -9.83 -3.40 -1.19
C PHE A 58 -10.69 -3.39 0.07
N LEU A 59 -12.00 -3.17 -0.03
CA LEU A 59 -12.91 -3.33 1.10
C LEU A 59 -12.91 -4.76 1.66
N ARG A 60 -12.80 -5.78 0.80
CA ARG A 60 -12.64 -7.18 1.26
C ARG A 60 -11.31 -7.39 1.95
N ALA A 61 -10.22 -6.82 1.42
CA ALA A 61 -8.91 -6.84 2.08
C ALA A 61 -8.98 -6.20 3.48
N TRP A 62 -9.58 -5.01 3.61
CA TRP A 62 -9.78 -4.34 4.90
C TRP A 62 -10.60 -5.14 5.91
N SER A 63 -11.62 -5.89 5.46
CA SER A 63 -12.36 -6.81 6.33
C SER A 63 -11.50 -8.00 6.81
N HIS A 64 -10.57 -8.48 5.99
CA HIS A 64 -9.59 -9.47 6.43
C HIS A 64 -8.55 -8.89 7.39
N ILE A 65 -8.03 -7.68 7.12
CA ILE A 65 -7.11 -6.97 8.02
C ILE A 65 -7.76 -6.78 9.40
N ALA A 66 -9.03 -6.36 9.43
CA ALA A 66 -9.79 -6.20 10.66
C ALA A 66 -9.89 -7.51 11.45
N SER A 67 -10.19 -8.62 10.77
CA SER A 67 -10.39 -9.93 11.43
C SER A 67 -9.08 -10.60 11.87
N GLU A 68 -7.98 -10.43 11.13
CA GLU A 68 -6.68 -11.04 11.50
C GLU A 68 -5.99 -10.31 12.67
N GLY A 69 -6.33 -9.04 12.93
CA GLY A 69 -5.88 -8.30 14.11
C GLY A 69 -4.38 -7.98 14.17
N LYS A 70 -3.58 -8.35 13.16
CA LYS A 70 -2.14 -8.08 13.09
C LYS A 70 -1.83 -6.59 13.22
N TRP A 71 -2.66 -5.73 12.64
CA TRP A 71 -2.53 -4.27 12.70
C TRP A 71 -2.50 -3.73 14.13
N ALA A 72 -3.18 -4.38 15.08
CA ALA A 72 -3.34 -3.88 16.45
C ALA A 72 -2.02 -3.84 17.25
N ARG A 73 -1.00 -4.58 16.79
CA ARG A 73 0.35 -4.59 17.38
C ARG A 73 1.38 -3.78 16.58
N GLN A 74 0.97 -3.15 15.48
CA GLN A 74 1.87 -2.37 14.63
C GLN A 74 1.71 -0.88 14.92
N ALA A 75 2.84 -0.17 14.97
CA ALA A 75 2.86 1.29 15.02
C ALA A 75 2.44 1.92 13.68
N TRP A 76 2.82 1.28 12.58
CA TRP A 76 2.58 1.74 11.22
C TRP A 76 2.12 0.58 10.35
N THR A 77 1.19 0.84 9.45
CA THR A 77 0.74 -0.11 8.42
C THR A 77 1.04 0.47 7.04
N ILE A 78 1.60 -0.35 6.16
CA ILE A 78 1.95 0.01 4.80
C ILE A 78 1.14 -0.87 3.85
N LYS A 79 0.38 -0.26 2.94
CA LYS A 79 -0.13 -0.92 1.74
C LYS A 79 0.84 -0.61 0.59
N ALA A 80 1.21 -1.63 -0.18
CA ALA A 80 2.04 -1.47 -1.37
C ALA A 80 1.43 -2.26 -2.54
N ASP A 81 1.49 -1.69 -3.73
CA ASP A 81 1.17 -2.41 -4.96
C ASP A 81 2.25 -3.45 -5.29
N ALA A 82 1.87 -4.51 -6.00
CA ALA A 82 2.75 -5.63 -6.32
C ALA A 82 3.98 -5.25 -7.17
N ASP A 83 3.94 -4.11 -7.85
CA ASP A 83 5.00 -3.54 -8.69
C ASP A 83 5.66 -2.31 -8.04
N THR A 84 5.49 -2.11 -6.74
CA THR A 84 6.19 -1.08 -5.98
C THR A 84 7.40 -1.66 -5.28
N VAL A 85 8.57 -1.05 -5.48
CA VAL A 85 9.77 -1.33 -4.68
C VAL A 85 9.83 -0.31 -3.56
N PHE A 86 9.85 -0.76 -2.31
CA PHE A 86 9.97 0.14 -1.16
C PHE A 86 10.86 -0.47 -0.07
N PHE A 87 11.38 0.41 0.78
CA PHE A 87 12.33 0.04 1.83
C PHE A 87 11.72 0.42 3.19
N PRO A 88 11.35 -0.56 4.05
CA PRO A 88 10.69 -0.28 5.33
C PRO A 88 11.47 0.71 6.20
N ASP A 89 12.79 0.57 6.31
CA ASP A 89 13.62 1.46 7.13
C ASP A 89 13.58 2.92 6.64
N ARG A 90 13.48 3.12 5.31
CA ARG A 90 13.29 4.46 4.75
C ARG A 90 11.90 4.96 5.12
N VAL A 91 10.84 4.17 4.91
CA VAL A 91 9.46 4.56 5.30
C VAL A 91 9.41 5.00 6.77
N ILE A 92 10.05 4.25 7.68
CA ILE A 92 10.14 4.61 9.10
C ILE A 92 10.86 5.95 9.32
N SER A 93 11.92 6.23 8.57
CA SER A 93 12.63 7.51 8.64
C SER A 93 11.76 8.70 8.21
N HIS A 94 10.89 8.51 7.21
CA HIS A 94 9.95 9.54 6.74
C HIS A 94 8.85 9.87 7.75
N VAL A 95 8.42 8.88 8.55
CA VAL A 95 7.41 9.08 9.60
C VAL A 95 8.02 9.34 10.97
N GLN A 96 9.35 9.50 11.05
CA GLN A 96 10.04 9.77 12.29
C GLN A 96 9.58 11.11 12.88
N GLY A 97 9.14 11.08 14.14
CA GLY A 97 8.62 12.25 14.84
C GLY A 97 7.10 12.41 14.78
N LEU A 98 6.41 11.59 13.99
CA LEU A 98 4.95 11.47 14.04
C LEU A 98 4.55 10.46 15.12
N ALA A 99 3.48 10.73 15.86
CA ALA A 99 2.99 9.82 16.88
C ALA A 99 2.15 8.69 16.23
N PRO A 100 2.52 7.40 16.39
CA PRO A 100 1.75 6.30 15.83
C PRO A 100 0.29 6.25 16.29
N ALA A 101 0.02 6.72 17.52
CA ALA A 101 -1.33 6.75 18.08
C ALA A 101 -2.24 7.79 17.41
N ASP A 102 -1.68 8.77 16.69
CA ASP A 102 -2.47 9.77 15.99
C ASP A 102 -3.15 9.19 14.75
N LYS A 103 -4.18 9.88 14.27
CA LYS A 103 -4.92 9.52 13.06
C LYS A 103 -4.23 10.09 11.84
N VAL A 104 -3.00 9.66 11.57
CA VAL A 104 -2.17 10.23 10.49
C VAL A 104 -2.01 9.25 9.33
N PHE A 105 -1.97 9.78 8.12
CA PHE A 105 -1.61 9.05 6.90
C PHE A 105 -0.77 9.93 5.97
N VAL A 106 0.08 9.33 5.14
CA VAL A 106 1.06 10.07 4.34
C VAL A 106 0.55 10.34 2.92
N LYS A 107 0.76 11.56 2.41
CA LYS A 107 0.43 12.00 1.04
C LYS A 107 1.61 12.64 0.33
N VAL A 108 1.59 12.60 -1.01
CA VAL A 108 2.41 13.47 -1.85
C VAL A 108 1.56 14.66 -2.31
N GLY A 109 1.84 15.84 -1.75
CA GLY A 109 0.98 17.01 -1.94
C GLY A 109 -0.45 16.72 -1.48
N ASN A 110 -1.42 16.84 -2.39
CA ASN A 110 -2.83 16.54 -2.11
C ASN A 110 -3.24 15.11 -2.48
N MET A 111 -2.32 14.29 -2.99
CA MET A 111 -2.61 12.96 -3.51
C MET A 111 -2.13 11.87 -2.55
N LEU A 112 -3.01 10.90 -2.29
CA LEU A 112 -2.60 9.60 -1.78
C LEU A 112 -2.23 8.73 -2.99
N LEU A 113 -0.99 8.25 -3.05
CA LEU A 113 -0.49 7.52 -4.21
C LEU A 113 -0.73 6.03 -4.03
N GLY A 114 -1.52 5.41 -4.91
CA GLY A 114 -1.88 3.99 -4.78
C GLY A 114 -0.68 3.03 -4.68
N GLY A 115 0.46 3.35 -5.30
CA GLY A 115 1.66 2.51 -5.23
C GLY A 115 2.14 2.23 -3.79
N ILE A 116 2.04 3.23 -2.90
CA ILE A 116 2.32 3.06 -1.47
C ILE A 116 1.42 3.96 -0.61
N GLU A 117 0.80 3.37 0.40
CA GLU A 117 -0.02 4.09 1.37
C GLU A 117 0.48 3.75 2.78
N VAL A 118 0.79 4.79 3.57
CA VAL A 118 1.38 4.65 4.91
C VAL A 118 0.43 5.24 5.94
N PHE A 119 0.03 4.42 6.91
CA PHE A 119 -0.97 4.74 7.92
C PHE A 119 -0.39 4.57 9.33
N ALA A 120 -0.58 5.58 10.18
CA ALA A 120 -0.34 5.47 11.61
C ALA A 120 -1.36 4.51 12.25
N HIS A 121 -1.00 3.89 13.37
CA HIS A 121 -1.88 3.00 14.13
C HIS A 121 -3.26 3.61 14.39
N GLY A 122 -3.32 4.88 14.82
CA GLY A 122 -4.59 5.56 15.08
C GLY A 122 -5.49 5.65 13.84
N ALA A 123 -4.92 5.86 12.65
CA ALA A 123 -5.69 5.88 11.40
C ALA A 123 -6.24 4.50 11.04
N VAL A 124 -5.43 3.44 11.19
CA VAL A 124 -5.86 2.06 10.94
C VAL A 124 -6.96 1.63 11.89
N GLN A 125 -6.85 2.01 13.18
CA GLN A 125 -7.87 1.73 14.18
C GLN A 125 -9.23 2.31 13.75
N GLU A 126 -9.26 3.54 13.25
CA GLU A 126 -10.49 4.19 12.77
C GLU A 126 -11.07 3.48 11.54
N ILE A 127 -10.22 3.07 10.58
CA ILE A 127 -10.65 2.29 9.41
C ILE A 127 -11.28 0.96 9.86
N VAL A 128 -10.63 0.25 10.77
CA VAL A 128 -11.11 -1.06 11.23
C VAL A 128 -12.43 -0.93 11.99
N GLN A 129 -12.58 0.08 12.84
CA GLN A 129 -13.74 0.21 13.74
C GLN A 129 -14.94 0.89 13.10
N ARG A 130 -14.74 1.82 12.15
CA ARG A 130 -15.81 2.75 11.74
C ARG A 130 -16.03 2.84 10.23
N ARG A 131 -15.18 2.27 9.36
CA ARG A 131 -15.32 2.42 7.90
C ARG A 131 -16.69 2.02 7.37
N GLU A 132 -17.30 0.96 7.91
CA GLU A 132 -18.58 0.44 7.42
C GLU A 132 -19.74 1.42 7.65
N ALA A 133 -19.68 2.19 8.74
CA ALA A 133 -20.70 3.19 9.07
C ALA A 133 -20.41 4.57 8.47
N VAL A 134 -19.14 4.93 8.32
CA VAL A 134 -18.71 6.29 7.94
C VAL A 134 -18.39 6.40 6.44
N CYS A 135 -17.70 5.41 5.89
CA CYS A 135 -17.14 5.46 4.54
C CYS A 135 -18.10 4.85 3.51
N ILE A 136 -19.33 5.39 3.49
CA ILE A 136 -20.41 4.92 2.61
C ILE A 136 -20.38 5.58 1.22
N TRP A 137 -19.69 6.71 1.10
CA TRP A 137 -19.56 7.47 -0.15
C TRP A 137 -18.27 7.11 -0.89
N GLY A 138 -18.29 7.19 -2.23
CA GLY A 138 -17.11 6.96 -3.07
C GLY A 138 -16.90 5.52 -3.54
N ILE A 139 -17.65 4.57 -2.99
CA ILE A 139 -17.66 3.18 -3.49
C ILE A 139 -18.13 3.19 -4.95
N ASP A 140 -17.32 2.61 -5.85
CA ASP A 140 -17.53 2.57 -7.30
C ASP A 140 -17.49 3.92 -8.04
N VAL A 141 -17.04 5.00 -7.37
CA VAL A 141 -16.90 6.34 -7.99
C VAL A 141 -15.43 6.68 -8.27
N THR A 142 -14.51 6.17 -7.46
CA THR A 142 -13.06 6.39 -7.58
C THR A 142 -12.29 5.06 -7.57
N GLY A 143 -10.97 5.14 -7.80
CA GLY A 143 -10.04 4.10 -7.37
C GLY A 143 -10.06 3.91 -5.85
N GLU A 144 -9.46 2.81 -5.39
CA GLU A 144 -9.34 2.49 -3.97
C GLU A 144 -8.59 3.57 -3.20
N ASP A 145 -7.59 4.18 -3.82
CA ASP A 145 -6.74 5.24 -3.27
C ASP A 145 -7.56 6.51 -2.99
N GLY A 146 -8.40 6.91 -3.95
CA GLY A 146 -9.35 8.00 -3.79
C GLY A 146 -10.41 7.70 -2.72
N PHE A 147 -10.88 6.45 -2.65
CA PHE A 147 -11.85 6.04 -1.65
C PHE A 147 -11.25 6.08 -0.25
N ILE A 148 -10.09 5.45 -0.04
CA ILE A 148 -9.48 5.38 1.29
C ILE A 148 -9.01 6.75 1.75
N ASN A 149 -8.56 7.62 0.83
CA ASN A 149 -8.29 9.01 1.13
C ASN A 149 -9.53 9.72 1.71
N HIS A 150 -10.65 9.69 0.98
CA HIS A 150 -11.87 10.34 1.42
C HIS A 150 -12.42 9.72 2.71
N CYS A 151 -12.34 8.40 2.84
CA CYS A 151 -12.72 7.66 4.03
C CYS A 151 -11.94 8.13 5.25
N LEU A 152 -10.61 8.27 5.14
CA LEU A 152 -9.75 8.77 6.21
C LEU A 152 -10.11 10.19 6.64
N GLU A 153 -10.37 11.08 5.68
CA GLU A 153 -10.84 12.44 5.97
C GLU A 153 -12.17 12.43 6.75
N MET A 154 -13.12 11.58 6.36
CA MET A 154 -14.41 11.42 7.05
C MET A 154 -14.27 10.78 8.44
N LEU A 155 -13.25 9.94 8.65
CA LEU A 155 -12.92 9.35 9.94
C LEU A 155 -12.22 10.34 10.89
N GLY A 156 -11.86 11.53 10.39
CA GLY A 156 -11.13 12.55 11.14
C GLY A 156 -9.63 12.29 11.20
N ALA A 157 -9.08 11.56 10.22
CA ALA A 157 -7.65 11.42 10.04
C ALA A 157 -7.07 12.63 9.28
N HIS A 158 -5.82 12.98 9.59
CA HIS A 158 -5.14 14.14 9.06
C HIS A 158 -3.96 13.70 8.18
N PRO A 159 -3.82 14.28 6.97
CA PRO A 159 -2.70 13.97 6.11
C PRO A 159 -1.40 14.59 6.64
N HIS A 160 -0.33 13.82 6.59
CA HIS A 160 1.04 14.31 6.64
C HIS A 160 1.58 14.38 5.21
N VAL A 161 2.06 15.55 4.79
CA VAL A 161 2.56 15.73 3.42
C VAL A 161 4.05 15.45 3.39
N ASP A 162 4.43 14.47 2.58
CA ASP A 162 5.81 14.10 2.32
C ASP A 162 5.96 13.80 0.83
N SER A 163 6.63 14.71 0.09
CA SER A 163 6.85 14.57 -1.34
C SER A 163 7.85 13.48 -1.72
N MET A 164 8.62 12.98 -0.74
CA MET A 164 9.68 12.01 -0.92
C MET A 164 9.26 10.59 -0.48
N ILE A 165 8.03 10.40 0.01
CA ILE A 165 7.55 9.06 0.38
C ILE A 165 7.55 8.08 -0.81
N MET A 166 7.29 8.57 -2.02
CA MET A 166 7.30 7.76 -3.24
C MET A 166 7.75 8.56 -4.45
N ARG A 167 8.59 7.94 -5.29
CA ARG A 167 8.98 8.46 -6.59
C ARG A 167 8.22 7.73 -7.70
N SER A 168 7.51 8.49 -8.52
CA SER A 168 6.83 7.98 -9.72
C SER A 168 7.79 7.91 -10.89
N ASP A 169 8.58 6.84 -10.97
CA ASP A 169 9.61 6.64 -11.99
C ASP A 169 9.76 5.14 -12.28
N SER A 170 9.74 4.79 -13.57
CA SER A 170 9.85 3.40 -14.03
C SER A 170 11.29 3.01 -14.37
N ASN A 171 12.24 3.93 -14.25
CA ASN A 171 13.66 3.66 -14.42
C ASN A 171 14.22 3.00 -13.16
N PRO A 172 14.73 1.75 -13.21
CA PRO A 172 15.31 1.07 -12.05
C PRO A 172 16.51 1.80 -11.44
N TRP A 173 17.18 2.70 -12.18
CA TRP A 173 18.26 3.53 -11.63
C TRP A 173 17.78 4.59 -10.64
N ALA A 174 16.49 4.95 -10.65
CA ALA A 174 15.91 5.90 -9.71
C ALA A 174 16.06 5.44 -8.26
N CYS A 175 16.12 4.12 -8.03
CA CYS A 175 16.19 3.52 -6.70
C CYS A 175 17.49 3.82 -5.93
N ASN A 176 18.50 4.32 -6.63
CA ASN A 176 19.75 4.84 -6.07
C ASN A 176 19.55 6.15 -5.27
N ASP A 177 18.40 6.82 -5.42
CA ASP A 177 18.06 8.02 -4.67
C ASP A 177 17.58 7.66 -3.26
N GLY A 178 18.50 7.69 -2.29
CA GLY A 178 18.22 7.35 -0.90
C GLY A 178 17.25 8.30 -0.18
N ALA A 179 16.90 9.43 -0.79
CA ALA A 179 15.91 10.36 -0.23
C ALA A 179 14.47 9.83 -0.33
N TYR A 180 14.20 8.87 -1.22
CA TYR A 180 12.87 8.30 -1.42
C TYR A 180 12.70 6.94 -0.74
N ALA A 181 11.52 6.71 -0.14
CA ALA A 181 11.20 5.44 0.50
C ALA A 181 10.70 4.37 -0.47
N ALA A 182 10.04 4.78 -1.57
CA ALA A 182 9.40 3.88 -2.53
C ALA A 182 9.54 4.36 -3.98
N PHE A 183 9.49 3.42 -4.91
CA PHE A 183 9.63 3.61 -6.35
C PHE A 183 8.58 2.79 -7.07
N HIS A 184 7.77 3.47 -7.89
CA HIS A 184 6.68 2.82 -8.62
C HIS A 184 6.46 3.48 -9.98
N PRO A 185 6.19 2.71 -11.05
CA PRO A 185 6.07 1.26 -11.09
C PRO A 185 7.34 0.53 -11.59
N MET A 186 7.56 -0.69 -11.09
CA MET A 186 8.52 -1.67 -11.61
C MET A 186 7.77 -2.88 -12.19
N LYS A 187 7.39 -2.78 -13.46
CA LYS A 187 6.38 -3.65 -14.10
C LYS A 187 6.82 -5.09 -14.37
N ASP A 188 8.10 -5.40 -14.26
CA ASP A 188 8.63 -6.75 -14.46
C ASP A 188 9.76 -7.09 -13.46
N VAL A 189 10.06 -8.39 -13.37
CA VAL A 189 11.03 -8.94 -12.42
C VAL A 189 12.43 -8.36 -12.64
N GLY A 190 12.82 -8.08 -13.89
CA GLY A 190 14.12 -7.51 -14.21
C GLY A 190 14.24 -6.07 -13.72
N ALA A 191 13.23 -5.25 -13.99
CA ALA A 191 13.15 -3.87 -13.50
C ALA A 191 13.16 -3.80 -11.97
N MET A 192 12.35 -4.63 -11.31
CA MET A 192 12.29 -4.72 -9.85
C MET A 192 13.63 -5.16 -9.24
N ALA A 193 14.25 -6.20 -9.78
CA ALA A 193 15.55 -6.69 -9.30
C ALA A 193 16.68 -5.66 -9.50
N ALA A 194 16.68 -4.96 -10.65
CA ALA A 194 17.64 -3.88 -10.90
C ALA A 194 17.44 -2.71 -9.92
N CYS A 195 16.19 -2.36 -9.62
CA CYS A 195 15.88 -1.32 -8.65
C CYS A 195 16.38 -1.66 -7.24
N GLU A 196 16.08 -2.88 -6.75
CA GLU A 196 16.60 -3.37 -5.47
C GLU A 196 18.14 -3.39 -5.44
N ALA A 197 18.80 -3.76 -6.54
CA ALA A 197 20.26 -3.79 -6.63
C ALA A 197 20.92 -2.39 -6.64
N HIS A 198 20.22 -1.36 -7.15
CA HIS A 198 20.73 0.02 -7.16
C HIS A 198 20.48 0.77 -5.85
N ALA A 199 19.63 0.24 -4.96
CA ALA A 199 19.29 0.91 -3.72
C ALA A 199 20.50 1.03 -2.79
N ARG A 200 20.78 2.27 -2.36
CA ARG A 200 21.83 2.62 -1.39
C ARG A 200 21.31 2.86 0.01
#